data_AF-A0A0A2MGG1-F1
#
_entry.id   AF-A0A0A2MGG1-F1
#
_cell.length_a   1.000
_cell.length_b   1.000
_cell.length_c   1.000
_cell.angle_alpha   90.00
_cell.angle_beta   90.00
_cell.angle_gamma   90.00
#
_symmetry.space_group_name_H-M   'P 1'
#
loop_
_entity.id
_entity.type
_entity.pdbx_description
1 polymer ?
#
loop_
_entity_poly.entity_id
_entity_poly.type
_entity_poly.pdbx_seq_one_letter_code
_entity_poly.pdbx_strand_id
1 'polypeptide(L)' 'MTRYETIQSLGDNFIKLMGKNLIPLHILDWKVYYEAYLKEADALAQHRGKRNKTRAAGNVADTYKISERSMFSIIAFMEG' A
#
# COMPACT_ATOMS: atom_id res chain seq x y z
N MET A 1 12.33 4.68 8.96
CA MET A 1 11.08 5.33 8.60
C MET A 1 10.76 4.92 7.18
N THR A 2 9.66 4.20 6.97
CA THR A 2 9.27 3.73 5.62
C THR A 2 8.70 4.87 4.79
N ARG A 3 8.66 4.73 3.46
CA ARG A 3 8.01 5.75 2.61
C ARG A 3 6.54 5.91 2.98
N TYR A 4 5.85 4.81 3.35
CA TYR A 4 4.49 4.87 3.85
C TYR A 4 4.34 5.75 5.10
N GLU A 5 5.24 5.60 6.08
CA GLU A 5 5.23 6.45 7.29
C GLU A 5 5.45 7.92 6.97
N THR A 6 6.33 8.23 5.99
CA THR A 6 6.52 9.60 5.51
C THR A 6 5.27 10.14 4.81
N ILE A 7 4.62 9.34 3.97
CA ILE A 7 3.36 9.72 3.32
C ILE A 7 2.28 9.98 4.38
N GLN A 8 2.22 9.15 5.41
CA GLN A 8 1.26 9.29 6.50
C GLN A 8 1.53 10.54 7.35
N SER A 9 2.80 10.87 7.62
CA SER A 9 3.17 12.07 8.39
C SER A 9 2.93 13.38 7.63
N LEU A 10 2.91 13.35 6.29
CA LEU A 10 2.58 14.51 5.47
C LEU A 10 1.11 14.95 5.61
N GLY A 11 0.19 14.05 5.94
CA GLY A 11 -1.24 14.38 6.13
C GLY A 11 -1.80 15.24 4.99
N ASP A 12 -2.41 16.37 5.35
CA ASP A 12 -3.00 17.33 4.38
C ASP A 12 -1.97 17.92 3.40
N ASN A 13 -0.69 17.98 3.78
CA ASN A 13 0.35 18.47 2.88
C ASN A 13 0.58 17.51 1.71
N PHE A 14 0.30 16.22 1.87
CA PHE A 14 0.37 15.27 0.77
C PHE A 14 -0.59 15.66 -0.36
N ILE A 15 -1.84 16.02 -0.02
CA ILE A 15 -2.84 16.48 -0.98
C ILE A 15 -2.42 17.79 -1.65
N LYS A 16 -1.85 18.73 -0.88
CA LYS A 16 -1.33 20.00 -1.42
C LYS A 16 -0.17 19.77 -2.40
N LEU A 17 0.73 18.83 -2.11
CA LEU A 17 1.86 18.48 -2.97
C LEU A 17 1.40 17.77 -4.25
N MET A 18 0.36 16.92 -4.16
CA MET A 18 -0.30 16.36 -5.35
C MET A 18 -0.94 17.43 -6.22
N GLY A 19 -1.69 18.37 -5.63
CA GLY A 19 -2.32 19.48 -6.36
C GLY A 19 -1.33 20.43 -7.05
N LYS A 20 -0.07 20.43 -6.61
CA LYS A 20 1.04 21.18 -7.23
C LYS A 20 1.84 20.35 -8.24
N ASN A 21 1.41 19.14 -8.57
CA ASN A 21 2.12 18.19 -9.44
C ASN A 21 3.54 17.84 -8.95
N LEU A 22 3.84 18.02 -7.66
CA LEU A 22 5.12 17.63 -7.06
C LEU A 22 5.16 16.15 -6.69
N ILE A 23 3.99 15.56 -6.46
CA ILE A 23 3.82 14.14 -6.18
C ILE A 23 2.90 13.55 -7.27
N PRO A 24 3.29 12.42 -7.90
CA PRO A 24 2.44 11.74 -8.86
C PRO A 24 1.11 11.26 -8.24
N LEU A 25 0.01 11.46 -8.95
CA LEU A 25 -1.34 11.08 -8.49
C LEU A 25 -1.47 9.58 -8.21
N HIS A 26 -0.78 8.72 -8.96
CA HIS A 26 -0.84 7.26 -8.76
C HIS A 26 -0.34 6.80 -7.38
N ILE A 27 0.43 7.64 -6.66
CA ILE A 27 0.86 7.33 -5.30
C ILE A 27 -0.35 7.28 -4.34
N LEU A 28 -1.42 8.01 -4.64
CA LEU A 28 -2.68 7.91 -3.88
C LEU A 28 -3.28 6.50 -4.01
N ASP A 29 -3.38 5.98 -5.23
CA ASP A 29 -3.88 4.63 -5.48
C ASP A 29 -3.00 3.59 -4.79
N TRP A 30 -1.67 3.77 -4.88
CA TRP A 30 -0.71 2.88 -4.23
C TRP A 30 -0.84 2.89 -2.72
N LYS A 31 -1.11 4.05 -2.10
CA LYS A 31 -1.38 4.16 -0.66
C LYS A 31 -2.61 3.35 -0.27
N VAL A 32 -3.70 3.48 -1.04
CA VAL A 32 -4.94 2.72 -0.80
C VAL A 32 -4.67 1.21 -0.91
N TYR A 33 -3.96 0.76 -1.94
CA TYR A 33 -3.65 -0.66 -2.13
C TYR A 33 -2.77 -1.19 -1.00
N TYR A 34 -1.77 -0.42 -0.58
CA TYR A 34 -0.88 -0.80 0.51
C TYR A 34 -1.61 -0.89 1.86
N GLU A 35 -2.51 0.05 2.16
CA GLU A 35 -3.35 0.00 3.36
C GLU A 35 -4.27 -1.22 3.37
N ALA A 36 -4.85 -1.57 2.21
CA ALA A 36 -5.65 -2.79 2.07
C ALA A 36 -4.79 -4.06 2.31
N TYR A 37 -3.56 -4.07 1.80
CA TYR A 37 -2.59 -5.14 2.08
C TYR A 37 -2.25 -5.27 3.55
N LEU A 38 -2.03 -4.17 4.27
CA LEU A 38 -1.77 -4.24 5.71
C LEU A 38 -2.96 -4.87 6.46
N LYS A 39 -4.19 -4.46 6.13
CA LYS A 39 -5.41 -5.04 6.71
C LYS A 39 -5.55 -6.53 6.42
N GLU A 40 -5.33 -6.94 5.17
CA GLU A 40 -5.43 -8.34 4.76
C GLU A 40 -4.34 -9.20 5.42
N ALA A 41 -3.11 -8.69 5.50
CA ALA A 41 -2.01 -9.36 6.18
C ALA A 41 -2.30 -9.57 7.67
N ASP A 42 -2.92 -8.58 8.32
CA ASP A 42 -3.33 -8.67 9.73
C ASP A 42 -4.49 -9.64 9.94
N ALA A 43 -5.50 -9.63 9.07
CA ALA A 43 -6.58 -10.61 9.08
C ALA A 43 -6.04 -12.04 8.94
N LEU A 44 -5.14 -12.27 7.99
CA LEU A 44 -4.51 -13.59 7.81
C LEU A 44 -3.65 -13.98 9.02
N ALA A 45 -2.97 -13.02 9.66
CA ALA A 45 -2.20 -13.29 10.87
C ALA A 45 -3.09 -13.71 12.03
N GLN A 46 -4.25 -13.08 12.21
CA GLN A 46 -5.23 -13.46 13.23
C GLN A 46 -5.81 -14.86 12.99
N HIS A 47 -6.13 -15.20 11.74
CA HIS A 47 -6.72 -16.50 11.42
C HIS A 47 -5.72 -17.67 11.36
N ARG A 48 -4.45 -17.42 10.99
CA ARG A 48 -3.45 -18.48 10.73
C ARG A 48 -2.22 -18.41 11.64
N GLY A 49 -2.16 -17.44 12.56
CA GLY A 49 -1.04 -17.23 13.47
C GLY A 49 0.23 -16.68 12.82
N LYS A 50 0.23 -16.41 11.50
CA LYS A 50 1.39 -15.85 10.77
C LYS A 50 0.94 -14.90 9.65
N ARG A 51 1.63 -13.76 9.51
CA ARG A 51 1.48 -12.86 8.35
C ARG A 51 1.97 -13.57 7.09
N ASN A 52 1.06 -13.88 6.17
CA ASN A 52 1.42 -14.44 4.86
C ASN A 52 1.42 -13.32 3.81
N LYS A 53 2.59 -12.71 3.59
CA LYS A 53 2.77 -11.56 2.67
C LYS A 53 2.29 -11.89 1.24
N THR A 54 2.67 -13.05 0.71
CA THR A 54 2.33 -13.46 -0.66
C THR A 54 0.83 -13.60 -0.83
N ARG A 55 0.15 -14.25 0.12
CA ARG A 55 -1.30 -14.45 0.05
C ARG A 55 -2.06 -13.13 0.22
N ALA A 56 -1.62 -12.27 1.14
CA ALA A 56 -2.21 -10.94 1.30
C ALA A 56 -2.05 -10.10 0.02
N ALA A 57 -0.87 -10.11 -0.60
CA ALA A 57 -0.62 -9.40 -1.84
C ALA A 57 -1.50 -9.93 -2.99
N GLY A 58 -1.64 -11.25 -3.14
CA GLY A 58 -2.50 -11.87 -4.15
C GLY A 58 -3.98 -11.49 -3.96
N ASN A 59 -4.51 -11.63 -2.75
CA ASN A 59 -5.90 -11.28 -2.44
C ASN A 59 -6.23 -9.81 -2.77
N VAL A 60 -5.32 -8.89 -2.44
CA VAL A 60 -5.49 -7.46 -2.71
C VAL A 60 -5.36 -7.16 -4.21
N ALA A 61 -4.39 -7.79 -4.89
CA ALA A 61 -4.23 -7.65 -6.33
C ALA A 61 -5.50 -8.05 -7.09
N ASP A 62 -6.11 -9.19 -6.71
CA ASP A 62 -7.38 -9.65 -7.25
C ASP A 62 -8.53 -8.67 -6.95
N THR A 63 -8.60 -8.18 -5.71
CA THR A 63 -9.66 -7.26 -5.26
C THR A 63 -9.65 -5.95 -6.07
N TYR A 64 -8.46 -5.39 -6.29
CA TYR A 64 -8.30 -4.12 -7.02
C TYR A 64 -8.05 -4.31 -8.53
N LYS A 65 -8.10 -5.54 -9.03
CA LYS A 65 -7.88 -5.91 -10.44
C LYS A 65 -6.55 -5.37 -10.98
N ILE A 66 -5.50 -5.43 -10.18
CA ILE A 66 -4.12 -5.11 -10.57
C ILE A 66 -3.30 -6.40 -10.62
N SER A 67 -2.16 -6.37 -11.32
CA SER A 67 -1.28 -7.54 -11.33
C SER A 67 -0.61 -7.75 -9.97
N GLU A 68 -0.39 -9.00 -9.56
CA GLU A 68 0.40 -9.31 -8.35
C GLU A 68 1.79 -8.66 -8.41
N ARG A 69 2.40 -8.64 -9.60
CA ARG A 69 3.69 -7.97 -9.82
C ARG A 69 3.63 -6.50 -9.45
N SER A 70 2.58 -5.80 -9.88
CA SER A 70 2.34 -4.40 -9.51
C SER A 70 2.18 -4.28 -8.00
N MET A 71 1.41 -5.17 -7.37
CA MET A 71 1.22 -5.17 -5.92
C MET A 71 2.55 -5.34 -5.16
N PHE A 72 3.41 -6.26 -5.59
CA PHE A 72 4.75 -6.42 -5.00
C PHE A 72 5.64 -5.20 -5.22
N SER A 73 5.59 -4.56 -6.39
CA SER A 73 6.29 -3.29 -6.63
C SER A 73 5.80 -2.17 -5.71
N ILE A 74 4.48 -2.10 -5.47
CA ILE A 74 3.88 -1.15 -4.52
C ILE A 74 4.35 -1.42 -3.10
N ILE A 75 4.31 -2.68 -2.65
CA ILE A 75 4.79 -3.07 -1.32
C ILE A 75 6.26 -2.69 -1.15
N ALA A 76 7.12 -3.06 -2.11
CA ALA A 76 8.54 -2.72 -2.06
C ALA A 76 8.77 -1.19 -2.07
N PHE A 77 7.96 -0.44 -2.82
CA PHE A 77 8.03 1.01 -2.82
C PHE A 77 7.64 1.61 -1.46
N MET A 78 6.56 1.11 -0.85
CA MET A 78 6.02 1.64 0.41
C MET A 78 6.87 1.24 1.62
N GLU A 79 7.37 0.00 1.64
CA GLU A 79 8.28 -0.50 2.68
C GLU A 79 9.64 0.22 2.64
N GLY A 80 10.02 0.77 1.47
CA GLY A 80 10.88 1.95 1.38
C GLY A 80 12.35 1.73 1.70
#